data_AF-A0A938NF01-F1
#
_entry.id   AF-A0A938NF01-F1
#
_cell.length_a   1.000
_cell.length_b   1.000
_cell.length_c   1.000
_cell.angle_alpha   90.00
_cell.angle_beta   90.00
_cell.angle_gamma   90.00
#
_symmetry.space_group_name_H-M   'P 1'
#
loop_
_entity.id
_entity.type
_entity.pdbx_description
1 polymer ?
#
loop_
_entity_poly.entity_id
_entity_poly.type
_entity_poly.pdbx_seq_one_letter_code
_entity_poly.pdbx_strand_id
1 'polypeptide(L)'
;MTVARSFRRGILLCMLLSLVSALNGTASPALAAAKAAKPSPRATASNAAAVALRYAEALASGDRVTVGQLDFACQYALVSASPLPVKSFPPESDASYAACWERLDRTHQTVVEHRVQGMDVLWPGKDALVFFGEQLSLYASSYFVMDRLGLSPPAGGLTVKVLNSAAMPAASFRLHDDATVAVPATRVRTQVAYKDPLTSPVTYAQGTYQWANTVKRPRAALKSIAVQWVVLTGLKKLGFPGDAAVVNLTIPSPTGGAAGRPTVIPFVTETSRYVDNSPVWWTPADQPGTLLAAVARAAIYPALEERVAMLNRVLLIDPAQPEALNLLTRDLFQTLLNAGAASHHVMVGNKELSQRFDELYWDVYAQTTRMDISLGMEIGGLSKPTPADYLYRIIPAMEMLAKVQPGDIENRLRLGIVYRWNNDQLAAIATHEAVVKEIAPERAAIRALALLELAWSRIARVSWNRTFDDPDIAQAYKEAEEAFTMTEHPMDKFVAAYTMGYSLAFTPKRDNRAMMAHLTEAQRWYSKLPGASLDSWRYLLGNDTLKGVLEADPVFKPLLTAS
;
A
#
# COMPACT_ATOMS: atom_id res chain seq x y z
N MET A 1 17.95 -53.09 -10.49
CA MET A 1 16.79 -53.32 -9.59
C MET A 1 15.62 -52.50 -10.13
N THR A 2 14.73 -53.16 -10.88
CA THR A 2 13.27 -53.28 -10.62
C THR A 2 12.50 -51.97 -10.92
N VAL A 3 11.84 -51.77 -12.07
CA VAL A 3 10.64 -52.39 -12.70
C VAL A 3 9.56 -51.31 -12.85
N ALA A 4 8.92 -51.31 -14.02
CA ALA A 4 7.89 -50.41 -14.53
C ALA A 4 6.47 -50.61 -13.94
N ARG A 5 5.58 -49.62 -14.19
CA ARG A 5 4.14 -49.71 -14.62
C ARG A 5 3.40 -48.40 -14.25
N SER A 6 3.03 -47.53 -15.19
CA SER A 6 1.77 -47.48 -15.96
C SER A 6 0.48 -47.46 -15.12
N PHE A 7 -0.36 -46.42 -15.25
CA PHE A 7 -1.81 -46.59 -15.42
C PHE A 7 -2.47 -45.33 -16.03
N ARG A 8 -3.27 -45.54 -17.08
CA ARG A 8 -4.09 -44.60 -17.85
C ARG A 8 -5.57 -44.72 -17.42
N ARG A 9 -6.39 -43.76 -17.90
CA ARG A 9 -7.87 -43.71 -18.03
C ARG A 9 -8.54 -42.95 -16.87
N GLY A 10 -9.30 -41.86 -17.05
CA GLY A 10 -10.05 -41.35 -18.19
C GLY A 10 -11.45 -41.93 -18.21
N ILE A 11 -12.50 -41.10 -18.10
CA ILE A 11 -13.85 -41.32 -18.68
C ILE A 11 -14.60 -39.98 -18.75
N LEU A 12 -15.24 -39.82 -19.90
CA LEU A 12 -15.96 -38.68 -20.43
C LEU A 12 -17.49 -38.87 -20.22
N LEU A 13 -18.18 -37.74 -20.24
CA LEU A 13 -19.62 -37.49 -20.20
C LEU A 13 -20.46 -38.26 -21.25
N CYS A 14 -21.71 -38.66 -20.92
CA CYS A 14 -22.82 -38.84 -21.88
C CYS A 14 -24.22 -38.92 -21.21
N MET A 15 -25.04 -37.86 -21.41
CA MET A 15 -26.41 -37.80 -21.97
C MET A 15 -27.57 -38.79 -21.60
N LEU A 16 -28.72 -38.15 -21.26
CA LEU A 16 -30.15 -38.36 -21.69
C LEU A 16 -31.14 -39.25 -20.88
N LEU A 17 -32.29 -38.61 -20.52
CA LEU A 17 -33.73 -39.01 -20.60
C LEU A 17 -34.18 -40.37 -19.98
N SER A 18 -35.32 -40.60 -19.34
CA SER A 18 -36.61 -39.91 -19.11
C SER A 18 -37.59 -40.84 -18.33
N LEU A 19 -38.76 -40.31 -17.92
CA LEU A 19 -40.05 -40.96 -17.54
C LEU A 19 -40.30 -41.62 -16.14
N VAL A 20 -41.10 -40.90 -15.34
CA VAL A 20 -42.38 -41.23 -14.65
C VAL A 20 -42.72 -42.69 -14.27
N SER A 21 -43.00 -42.94 -12.98
CA SER A 21 -44.30 -43.43 -12.45
C SER A 21 -44.38 -43.51 -10.91
N ALA A 22 -45.62 -43.33 -10.43
CA ALA A 22 -46.15 -43.19 -9.07
C ALA A 22 -45.83 -44.29 -8.04
N LEU A 23 -45.89 -43.96 -6.73
CA LEU A 23 -47.01 -44.34 -5.83
C LEU A 23 -46.82 -43.85 -4.37
N ASN A 24 -47.92 -43.26 -3.86
CA ASN A 24 -48.54 -43.36 -2.53
C ASN A 24 -47.82 -42.99 -1.22
N GLY A 25 -48.46 -42.05 -0.51
CA GLY A 25 -48.28 -41.79 0.92
C GLY A 25 -49.25 -40.74 1.44
N THR A 26 -50.55 -41.07 1.46
CA THR A 26 -51.64 -40.25 2.03
C THR A 26 -51.59 -40.22 3.56
N ALA A 27 -51.66 -39.02 4.14
CA ALA A 27 -52.27 -38.80 5.44
C ALA A 27 -52.88 -37.39 5.50
N SER A 28 -54.21 -37.35 5.55
CA SER A 28 -55.04 -36.23 6.01
C SER A 28 -55.85 -36.79 7.19
N PRO A 29 -56.17 -35.99 8.23
CA PRO A 29 -57.25 -35.03 8.07
C PRO A 29 -57.14 -33.74 8.92
N ALA A 30 -57.79 -32.69 8.41
CA ALA A 30 -58.79 -31.86 9.11
C ALA A 30 -58.76 -30.42 8.56
N LEU A 31 -59.60 -30.15 7.56
CA LEU A 31 -59.94 -28.79 7.14
C LEU A 31 -60.85 -28.15 8.21
N ALA A 32 -60.33 -27.14 8.90
CA ALA A 32 -61.13 -26.03 9.37
C ALA A 32 -61.09 -24.94 8.28
N ALA A 33 -62.24 -24.58 7.73
CA ALA A 33 -62.38 -23.58 6.69
C ALA A 33 -61.97 -22.19 7.21
N ALA A 34 -60.75 -21.76 6.89
CA ALA A 34 -60.34 -20.37 7.03
C ALA A 34 -60.86 -19.57 5.82
N LYS A 35 -61.69 -18.55 6.08
CA LYS A 35 -62.08 -17.53 5.10
C LYS A 35 -60.82 -17.01 4.39
N ALA A 36 -60.85 -16.97 3.07
CA ALA A 36 -59.81 -16.36 2.25
C ALA A 36 -59.56 -14.92 2.71
N ALA A 37 -58.45 -14.70 3.42
CA ALA A 37 -57.94 -13.38 3.69
C ALA A 37 -57.45 -12.78 2.37
N LYS A 38 -57.97 -11.61 2.03
CA LYS A 38 -57.50 -10.81 0.89
C LYS A 38 -55.97 -10.69 0.95
N PRO A 39 -55.25 -10.80 -0.18
CA PRO A 39 -53.82 -10.55 -0.20
C PRO A 39 -53.55 -9.12 0.26
N SER A 40 -52.74 -8.96 1.31
CA SER A 40 -52.31 -7.64 1.78
C SER A 40 -51.53 -6.94 0.66
N PRO A 41 -51.72 -5.63 0.45
CA PRO A 41 -51.09 -4.92 -0.66
C PRO A 41 -49.57 -4.91 -0.50
N ARG A 42 -48.88 -5.28 -1.59
CA ARG A 42 -47.43 -5.33 -1.78
C ARG A 42 -46.78 -3.93 -1.84
N ALA A 43 -47.35 -2.93 -1.15
CA ALA A 43 -47.15 -1.50 -1.42
C ALA A 43 -46.20 -0.75 -0.45
N THR A 44 -45.64 -1.39 0.57
CA THR A 44 -44.72 -0.73 1.53
C THR A 44 -43.22 -0.91 1.19
N ALA A 45 -42.87 -1.97 0.46
CA ALA A 45 -41.47 -2.31 0.17
C ALA A 45 -40.80 -1.40 -0.87
N SER A 46 -41.56 -0.74 -1.77
CA SER A 46 -41.00 0.19 -2.77
C SER A 46 -40.72 1.58 -2.20
N ASN A 47 -41.50 2.04 -1.22
CA ASN A 47 -41.30 3.34 -0.58
C ASN A 47 -40.06 3.36 0.33
N ALA A 48 -39.86 2.31 1.14
CA ALA A 48 -38.67 2.17 1.97
C ALA A 48 -37.38 2.13 1.15
N ALA A 49 -37.39 1.45 0.01
CA ALA A 49 -36.26 1.40 -0.91
C ALA A 49 -35.89 2.78 -1.47
N ALA A 50 -36.90 3.57 -1.87
CA ALA A 50 -36.69 4.95 -2.35
C ALA A 50 -36.15 5.86 -1.24
N VAL A 51 -36.63 5.72 0.01
CA VAL A 51 -36.13 6.47 1.17
C VAL A 51 -34.67 6.15 1.46
N ALA A 52 -34.29 4.87 1.50
CA ALA A 52 -32.90 4.46 1.72
C ALA A 52 -31.98 4.99 0.61
N LEU A 53 -32.41 4.91 -0.65
CA LEU A 53 -31.64 5.44 -1.78
C LEU A 53 -31.45 6.95 -1.67
N ARG A 54 -32.54 7.70 -1.45
CA ARG A 54 -32.48 9.17 -1.30
C ARG A 54 -31.61 9.60 -0.11
N TYR A 55 -31.66 8.88 1.01
CA TYR A 55 -30.79 9.14 2.15
C TYR A 55 -29.32 8.90 1.82
N ALA A 56 -29.00 7.77 1.15
CA ALA A 56 -27.64 7.46 0.75
C ALA A 56 -27.08 8.46 -0.28
N GLU A 57 -27.89 8.90 -1.24
CA GLU A 57 -27.51 9.92 -2.23
C GLU A 57 -27.30 11.29 -1.57
N ALA A 58 -28.16 11.66 -0.60
CA ALA A 58 -28.01 12.90 0.16
C ALA A 58 -26.74 12.90 1.03
N LEU A 59 -26.39 11.76 1.62
CA LEU A 59 -25.10 11.61 2.32
C LEU A 59 -23.92 11.81 1.36
N ALA A 60 -23.98 11.20 0.18
CA ALA A 60 -22.89 11.26 -0.80
C ALA A 60 -22.72 12.65 -1.43
N SER A 61 -23.77 13.46 -1.48
CA SER A 61 -23.75 14.82 -2.01
C SER A 61 -23.51 15.90 -0.94
N GLY A 62 -23.49 15.53 0.35
CA GLY A 62 -23.41 16.50 1.44
C GLY A 62 -24.70 17.30 1.65
N ASP A 63 -25.85 16.82 1.17
CA ASP A 63 -27.17 17.45 1.38
C ASP A 63 -27.64 17.25 2.83
N ARG A 64 -27.20 18.18 3.69
CA ARG A 64 -27.46 18.17 5.13
C ARG A 64 -28.95 18.23 5.47
N VAL A 65 -29.75 18.89 4.64
CA VAL A 65 -31.19 19.07 4.87
C VAL A 65 -31.90 17.75 4.63
N THR A 66 -31.70 17.13 3.45
CA THR A 66 -32.33 15.83 3.16
C THR A 66 -31.85 14.75 4.14
N VAL A 67 -30.58 14.79 4.55
CA VAL A 67 -30.04 13.87 5.57
C VAL A 67 -30.76 14.06 6.90
N GLY A 68 -30.87 15.27 7.44
CA GLY A 68 -31.58 15.47 8.71
C GLY A 68 -33.09 15.21 8.60
N GLN A 69 -33.69 15.40 7.42
CA GLN A 69 -35.09 15.04 7.16
C GLN A 69 -35.32 13.53 7.08
N LEU A 70 -34.31 12.72 6.78
CA LEU A 70 -34.45 11.28 6.61
C LEU A 70 -33.70 10.47 7.68
N ASP A 71 -32.89 11.09 8.53
CA ASP A 71 -32.20 10.43 9.64
C ASP A 71 -33.13 10.28 10.85
N PHE A 72 -33.29 9.05 11.35
CA PHE A 72 -34.16 8.80 12.49
C PHE A 72 -33.70 9.52 13.75
N ALA A 73 -32.39 9.56 14.04
CA ALA A 73 -31.88 10.20 15.25
C ALA A 73 -32.11 11.72 15.21
N CYS A 74 -32.00 12.34 14.03
CA CYS A 74 -32.33 13.74 13.82
C CYS A 74 -33.82 14.02 14.09
N GLN A 75 -34.71 13.28 13.42
CA GLN A 75 -36.14 13.47 13.62
C GLN A 75 -36.56 13.16 15.07
N TYR A 76 -35.97 12.12 15.66
CA TYR A 76 -36.25 11.74 17.05
C TYR A 76 -35.86 12.84 18.04
N ALA A 77 -34.71 13.49 17.84
CA ALA A 77 -34.32 14.63 18.68
C ALA A 77 -35.30 15.81 18.56
N LEU A 78 -35.76 16.11 17.34
CA LEU A 78 -36.76 17.16 17.09
C LEU A 78 -38.09 16.86 17.80
N VAL A 79 -38.59 15.63 17.69
CA VAL A 79 -39.87 15.23 18.31
C VAL A 79 -39.72 15.15 19.83
N SER A 80 -38.62 14.61 20.34
CA SER A 80 -38.40 14.45 21.79
C SER A 80 -38.24 15.79 22.52
N ALA A 81 -37.77 16.83 21.83
CA ALA A 81 -37.64 18.18 22.38
C ALA A 81 -38.96 18.97 22.41
N SER A 82 -40.03 18.47 21.77
CA SER A 82 -41.33 19.14 21.69
C SER A 82 -42.39 18.38 22.48
N PRO A 83 -43.17 19.02 23.37
CA PRO A 83 -44.30 18.38 24.04
C PRO A 83 -45.50 18.13 23.09
N LEU A 84 -45.48 18.72 21.89
CA LEU A 84 -46.53 18.59 20.88
C LEU A 84 -45.99 17.88 19.62
N PRO A 85 -46.86 17.15 18.88
CA PRO A 85 -46.50 16.56 17.59
C PRO A 85 -45.91 17.58 16.62
N VAL A 86 -44.74 17.27 16.05
CA VAL A 86 -44.07 18.11 15.06
C VAL A 86 -44.64 17.78 13.67
N LYS A 87 -45.56 18.61 13.17
CA LYS A 87 -46.34 18.31 11.95
C LYS A 87 -45.60 18.59 10.64
N SER A 88 -44.53 19.38 10.68
CA SER A 88 -43.75 19.79 9.51
C SER A 88 -42.28 19.87 9.87
N PHE A 89 -41.41 19.63 8.90
CA PHE A 89 -39.98 19.85 9.07
C PHE A 89 -39.67 21.33 9.33
N PRO A 90 -38.62 21.64 10.10
CA PRO A 90 -38.09 23.00 10.19
C PRO A 90 -37.69 23.55 8.81
N PRO A 91 -37.62 24.88 8.63
CA PRO A 91 -37.07 25.50 7.43
C PRO A 91 -35.64 25.01 7.14
N GLU A 92 -35.23 24.98 5.87
CA GLU A 92 -33.90 24.50 5.45
C GLU A 92 -32.73 25.22 6.15
N SER A 93 -32.94 26.47 6.58
CA SER A 93 -31.98 27.29 7.32
C SER A 93 -31.88 26.97 8.82
N ASP A 94 -32.67 26.02 9.34
CA ASP A 94 -32.68 25.69 10.76
C ASP A 94 -31.37 25.02 11.21
N ALA A 95 -30.87 25.42 12.39
CA ALA A 95 -29.59 24.94 12.91
C ALA A 95 -29.57 23.45 13.27
N SER A 96 -30.74 22.80 13.43
CA SER A 96 -30.84 21.37 13.71
C SER A 96 -30.24 20.50 12.60
N TYR A 97 -30.36 20.90 11.33
CA TYR A 97 -29.75 20.19 10.21
C TYR A 97 -28.23 20.23 10.29
N ALA A 98 -27.66 21.39 10.63
CA ALA A 98 -26.22 21.54 10.82
C ALA A 98 -25.72 20.71 12.02
N ALA A 99 -26.44 20.76 13.15
CA ALA A 99 -26.08 20.00 14.35
C ALA A 99 -26.15 18.47 14.12
N CYS A 100 -27.14 18.00 13.37
CA CYS A 100 -27.23 16.59 12.97
C CYS A 100 -26.06 16.19 12.07
N TRP A 101 -25.78 17.01 11.06
CA TRP A 101 -24.67 16.77 10.14
C TRP A 101 -23.32 16.73 10.85
N GLU A 102 -23.06 17.68 11.76
CA GLU A 102 -21.79 17.74 12.49
C GLU A 102 -21.52 16.48 13.33
N ARG A 103 -22.56 15.91 13.94
CA ARG A 103 -22.44 14.64 14.66
C ARG A 103 -22.03 13.50 13.74
N LEU A 104 -22.64 13.44 12.55
CA LEU A 104 -22.33 12.42 11.57
C LEU A 104 -20.92 12.59 10.98
N ASP A 105 -20.58 13.80 10.54
CA ASP A 105 -19.27 14.14 10.00
C ASP A 105 -18.16 13.80 11.02
N ARG A 106 -18.33 14.16 12.29
CA ARG A 106 -17.38 13.81 13.35
C ARG A 106 -17.13 12.31 13.46
N THR A 107 -18.15 11.48 13.27
CA THR A 107 -17.98 10.02 13.26
C THR A 107 -17.30 9.54 11.98
N HIS A 108 -17.60 10.13 10.82
CA HIS A 108 -16.94 9.81 9.55
C HIS A 108 -15.46 10.21 9.53
N GLN A 109 -15.08 11.30 10.19
CA GLN A 109 -13.66 11.70 10.31
C GLN A 109 -12.78 10.61 10.93
N THR A 110 -13.33 9.69 11.73
CA THR A 110 -12.54 8.60 12.35
C THR A 110 -11.92 7.61 11.37
N VAL A 111 -12.38 7.57 10.11
CA VAL A 111 -11.80 6.73 9.04
C VAL A 111 -11.05 7.53 7.99
N VAL A 112 -10.93 8.85 8.17
CA VAL A 112 -10.10 9.69 7.30
C VAL A 112 -8.66 9.57 7.80
N GLU A 113 -7.73 9.27 6.90
CA GLU A 113 -6.33 9.14 7.28
C GLU A 113 -5.74 10.52 7.58
N HIS A 114 -5.33 10.75 8.83
CA HIS A 114 -4.73 12.01 9.27
C HIS A 114 -3.21 11.95 9.38
N ARG A 115 -2.61 10.76 9.23
CA ARG A 115 -1.17 10.57 9.38
C ARG A 115 -0.45 10.54 8.03
N VAL A 116 0.76 11.09 8.03
CA VAL A 116 1.75 10.81 6.99
C VAL A 116 2.45 9.51 7.38
N GLN A 117 2.34 8.48 6.54
CA GLN A 117 2.89 7.15 6.80
C GLN A 117 4.20 6.91 6.05
N GLY A 118 5.11 7.89 6.03
CA GLY A 118 6.40 7.79 5.34
C GLY A 118 6.28 7.16 3.94
N MET A 119 6.89 5.99 3.75
CA MET A 119 6.91 5.25 2.48
C MET A 119 5.63 4.44 2.15
N ASP A 120 4.70 4.31 3.09
CA ASP A 120 3.40 3.63 2.89
C ASP A 120 2.25 4.60 2.61
N VAL A 121 2.56 5.88 2.43
CA VAL A 121 1.56 6.89 2.07
C VAL A 121 0.85 6.50 0.77
N LEU A 122 -0.46 6.73 0.72
CA LEU A 122 -1.31 6.45 -0.44
C LEU A 122 -2.02 7.73 -0.87
N TRP A 123 -2.07 8.00 -2.16
CA TRP A 123 -2.88 9.10 -2.70
C TRP A 123 -4.39 8.79 -2.55
N PRO A 124 -5.28 9.77 -2.25
CA PRO A 124 -5.04 11.23 -2.15
C PRO A 124 -4.38 11.72 -0.84
N GLY A 125 -4.05 10.81 0.07
CA GLY A 125 -3.20 11.10 1.23
C GLY A 125 -3.94 11.68 2.42
N LYS A 126 -3.20 12.45 3.21
CA LYS A 126 -3.65 13.03 4.47
C LYS A 126 -4.93 13.87 4.28
N ASP A 127 -5.89 13.71 5.19
CA ASP A 127 -7.17 14.43 5.26
C ASP A 127 -8.13 14.21 4.06
N ALA A 128 -7.75 13.37 3.11
CA ALA A 128 -8.51 13.07 1.89
C ALA A 128 -8.75 11.57 1.67
N LEU A 129 -7.81 10.72 2.07
CA LEU A 129 -7.93 9.27 1.93
C LEU A 129 -8.86 8.71 3.01
N VAL A 130 -9.94 8.07 2.60
CA VAL A 130 -10.74 7.22 3.49
C VAL A 130 -10.10 5.83 3.57
N PHE A 131 -9.74 5.41 4.79
CA PHE A 131 -9.18 4.10 5.09
C PHE A 131 -9.98 3.40 6.20
N PHE A 132 -10.64 2.29 5.83
CA PHE A 132 -11.28 1.39 6.77
C PHE A 132 -10.25 0.47 7.41
N GLY A 133 -9.59 0.97 8.47
CA GLY A 133 -8.54 0.27 9.21
C GLY A 133 -9.04 -0.78 10.20
N GLU A 134 -10.34 -0.84 10.48
CA GLU A 134 -10.94 -1.89 11.31
C GLU A 134 -11.72 -2.90 10.46
N GLN A 135 -12.26 -3.94 11.11
CA GLN A 135 -13.20 -4.84 10.46
C GLN A 135 -14.40 -4.06 9.93
N LEU A 136 -14.79 -4.33 8.68
CA LEU A 136 -15.87 -3.59 8.02
C LEU A 136 -17.22 -3.68 8.77
N SER A 137 -17.41 -4.71 9.58
CA SER A 137 -18.59 -4.94 10.43
C SER A 137 -18.78 -3.90 11.52
N LEU A 138 -17.73 -3.15 11.88
CA LEU A 138 -17.81 -2.09 12.88
C LEU A 138 -18.33 -0.77 12.31
N TYR A 139 -18.38 -0.62 10.99
CA TYR A 139 -18.85 0.60 10.35
C TYR A 139 -20.33 0.53 9.96
N ALA A 140 -21.06 1.59 10.28
CA ALA A 140 -22.43 1.78 9.81
C ALA A 140 -22.47 2.03 8.29
N SER A 141 -23.62 1.78 7.66
CA SER A 141 -23.78 1.97 6.20
C SER A 141 -23.44 3.37 5.70
N SER A 142 -23.64 4.41 6.52
CA SER A 142 -23.30 5.79 6.18
C SER A 142 -21.82 6.02 5.90
N TYR A 143 -20.91 5.25 6.51
CA TYR A 143 -19.47 5.35 6.26
C TYR A 143 -19.11 5.02 4.80
N PHE A 144 -19.91 4.21 4.11
CA PHE A 144 -19.63 3.80 2.73
C PHE A 144 -20.23 4.75 1.69
N VAL A 145 -20.96 5.78 2.12
CA VAL A 145 -21.59 6.78 1.24
C VAL A 145 -21.39 8.21 1.74
N MET A 146 -20.38 8.45 2.59
CA MET A 146 -20.06 9.80 3.06
C MET A 146 -19.59 10.69 1.91
N ASP A 147 -19.76 12.00 2.07
CA ASP A 147 -19.44 13.05 1.09
C ASP A 147 -17.94 13.17 0.75
N ARG A 148 -17.07 12.48 1.49
CA ARG A 148 -15.62 12.41 1.23
C ARG A 148 -15.22 11.33 0.21
N LEU A 149 -16.14 10.47 -0.21
CA LEU A 149 -15.81 9.29 -1.02
C LEU A 149 -15.79 9.54 -2.51
N GLY A 150 -14.69 9.14 -3.16
CA GLY A 150 -14.55 9.11 -4.61
C GLY A 150 -14.51 10.51 -5.26
N LEU A 151 -14.11 11.55 -4.53
CA LEU A 151 -14.06 12.92 -5.02
C LEU A 151 -13.10 13.07 -6.21
N SER A 152 -13.62 12.85 -7.41
CA SER A 152 -12.95 12.99 -8.70
C SER A 152 -13.93 13.64 -9.68
N PRO A 153 -13.55 14.68 -10.44
CA PRO A 153 -14.40 15.26 -11.47
C PRO A 153 -14.78 14.21 -12.54
N PRO A 154 -16.00 14.23 -13.11
CA PRO A 154 -17.16 15.07 -12.80
C PRO A 154 -18.03 14.53 -11.64
N ALA A 155 -18.79 15.42 -11.00
CA ALA A 155 -19.49 15.25 -9.72
C ALA A 155 -20.06 13.84 -9.38
N GLY A 156 -19.91 13.49 -8.10
CA GLY A 156 -20.39 12.25 -7.48
C GLY A 156 -19.39 11.11 -7.63
N GLY A 157 -18.62 10.81 -6.58
CA GLY A 157 -17.57 9.79 -6.61
C GLY A 157 -18.01 8.34 -6.61
N LEU A 158 -19.31 8.14 -6.44
CA LEU A 158 -19.93 6.84 -6.28
C LEU A 158 -21.31 6.81 -6.95
N THR A 159 -21.86 5.61 -7.04
CA THR A 159 -23.24 5.34 -7.45
C THR A 159 -23.86 4.40 -6.44
N VAL A 160 -25.15 4.60 -6.16
CA VAL A 160 -25.91 3.76 -5.24
C VAL A 160 -27.07 3.13 -6.02
N LYS A 161 -27.23 1.81 -5.91
CA LYS A 161 -28.34 1.08 -6.55
C LYS A 161 -29.02 0.18 -5.54
N VAL A 162 -30.36 0.17 -5.52
CA VAL A 162 -31.12 -0.79 -4.71
C VAL A 162 -30.97 -2.19 -5.28
N LEU A 163 -30.63 -3.16 -4.41
CA LEU A 163 -30.56 -4.58 -4.74
C LEU A 163 -31.87 -5.29 -4.41
N ASN A 164 -32.35 -5.14 -3.16
CA ASN A 164 -33.61 -5.70 -2.69
C ASN A 164 -34.08 -5.02 -1.41
N SER A 165 -35.34 -5.27 -1.04
CA SER A 165 -35.90 -4.90 0.26
C SER A 165 -36.73 -6.03 0.86
N ALA A 166 -36.80 -6.09 2.19
CA ALA A 166 -37.57 -7.09 2.93
C ALA A 166 -38.13 -6.49 4.22
N ALA A 167 -39.39 -6.79 4.53
CA ALA A 167 -39.96 -6.43 5.82
C ALA A 167 -39.22 -7.14 6.96
N MET A 168 -39.13 -6.46 8.11
CA MET A 168 -38.52 -6.97 9.34
C MET A 168 -39.55 -6.94 10.47
N PRO A 169 -39.27 -7.63 11.61
CA PRO A 169 -39.96 -7.34 12.86
C PRO A 169 -39.98 -5.82 13.14
N ALA A 170 -41.09 -5.33 13.67
CA ALA A 170 -41.28 -3.91 13.95
C ALA A 170 -40.16 -3.38 14.86
N ALA A 171 -39.68 -2.17 14.57
CA ALA A 171 -38.77 -1.47 15.45
C ALA A 171 -39.55 -0.88 16.64
N SER A 172 -38.93 -0.82 17.81
CA SER A 172 -39.53 -0.19 18.99
C SER A 172 -38.62 0.84 19.62
N PHE A 173 -39.22 1.89 20.18
CA PHE A 173 -38.51 2.95 20.90
C PHE A 173 -39.44 3.63 21.88
N ARG A 174 -38.86 4.38 22.84
CA ARG A 174 -39.64 5.19 23.79
C ARG A 174 -39.90 6.56 23.21
N LEU A 175 -41.11 7.08 23.40
CA LEU A 175 -41.51 8.41 22.97
C LEU A 175 -42.31 9.10 24.08
N HIS A 176 -41.85 10.26 24.54
CA HIS A 176 -42.39 10.97 25.73
C HIS A 176 -42.52 10.04 26.96
N ASP A 177 -43.36 10.36 27.95
CA ASP A 177 -43.51 9.73 29.29
C ASP A 177 -43.57 8.17 29.33
N ASP A 178 -42.48 7.51 28.99
CA ASP A 178 -42.22 6.06 28.96
C ASP A 178 -43.10 5.17 28.04
N ALA A 179 -43.92 5.76 27.15
CA ALA A 179 -44.68 4.97 26.18
C ALA A 179 -43.75 4.33 25.13
N THR A 180 -43.67 3.00 25.14
CA THR A 180 -42.96 2.24 24.09
C THR A 180 -43.87 2.11 22.87
N VAL A 181 -43.42 2.66 21.75
CA VAL A 181 -44.12 2.61 20.46
C VAL A 181 -43.43 1.62 19.53
N ALA A 182 -44.19 1.06 18.59
CA ALA A 182 -43.69 0.14 17.57
C ALA A 182 -44.06 0.63 16.17
N VAL A 183 -43.11 0.55 15.23
CA VAL A 183 -43.29 0.97 13.84
C VAL A 183 -42.80 -0.10 12.87
N PRO A 184 -43.42 -0.24 11.68
CA PRO A 184 -42.91 -1.13 10.65
C PRO A 184 -41.47 -0.78 10.27
N ALA A 185 -40.61 -1.80 10.25
CA ALA A 185 -39.23 -1.70 9.83
C ALA A 185 -39.02 -2.50 8.53
N THR A 186 -38.24 -1.93 7.61
CA THR A 186 -37.87 -2.57 6.35
C THR A 186 -36.36 -2.54 6.18
N ARG A 187 -35.80 -3.70 5.86
CA ARG A 187 -34.43 -3.86 5.42
C ARG A 187 -34.31 -3.50 3.96
N VAL A 188 -33.38 -2.64 3.58
CA VAL A 188 -33.07 -2.32 2.19
C VAL A 188 -31.59 -2.58 1.95
N ARG A 189 -31.25 -3.41 0.97
CA ARG A 189 -29.86 -3.60 0.54
C ARG A 189 -29.58 -2.75 -0.68
N THR A 190 -28.48 -2.02 -0.65
CA THR A 190 -27.99 -1.20 -1.75
C THR A 190 -26.55 -1.60 -2.10
N GLN A 191 -26.20 -1.52 -3.37
CA GLN A 191 -24.81 -1.60 -3.83
C GLN A 191 -24.26 -0.19 -3.96
N VAL A 192 -23.11 0.05 -3.34
CA VAL A 192 -22.29 1.24 -3.55
C VAL A 192 -21.17 0.86 -4.50
N ALA A 193 -21.05 1.55 -5.63
CA ALA A 193 -19.95 1.38 -6.57
C ALA A 193 -19.19 2.70 -6.72
N TYR A 194 -17.88 2.67 -6.49
CA TYR A 194 -16.99 3.81 -6.64
C TYR A 194 -16.58 3.94 -8.10
N LYS A 195 -16.46 5.18 -8.60
CA LYS A 195 -16.20 5.42 -10.03
C LYS A 195 -14.72 5.39 -10.40
N ASP A 196 -13.85 5.72 -9.46
CA ASP A 196 -12.43 5.95 -9.70
C ASP A 196 -11.55 5.09 -8.77
N PRO A 197 -10.65 4.26 -9.34
CA PRO A 197 -9.73 3.45 -8.55
C PRO A 197 -8.74 4.27 -7.71
N LEU A 198 -8.45 5.53 -8.04
CA LEU A 198 -7.47 6.35 -7.32
C LEU A 198 -8.06 7.03 -6.08
N THR A 199 -9.35 7.36 -6.10
CA THR A 199 -10.05 8.09 -5.01
C THR A 199 -11.00 7.20 -4.20
N SER A 200 -11.17 5.94 -4.59
CA SER A 200 -11.96 4.97 -3.83
C SER A 200 -11.36 4.68 -2.44
N PRO A 201 -12.20 4.32 -1.46
CA PRO A 201 -11.71 4.02 -0.12
C PRO A 201 -10.84 2.76 -0.11
N VAL A 202 -9.93 2.71 0.86
CA VAL A 202 -9.04 1.56 1.09
C VAL A 202 -9.56 0.77 2.28
N THR A 203 -9.37 -0.54 2.24
CA THR A 203 -9.52 -1.42 3.40
C THR A 203 -8.45 -2.50 3.36
N TYR A 204 -8.39 -3.37 4.36
CA TYR A 204 -7.53 -4.55 4.28
C TYR A 204 -8.09 -5.57 3.30
N ALA A 205 -7.19 -6.27 2.59
CA ALA A 205 -7.57 -7.30 1.64
C ALA A 205 -8.26 -8.48 2.34
N GLN A 206 -9.07 -9.24 1.59
CA GLN A 206 -9.79 -10.39 2.11
C GLN A 206 -8.85 -11.41 2.77
N GLY A 207 -9.25 -11.96 3.92
CA GLY A 207 -8.50 -13.02 4.61
C GLY A 207 -7.30 -12.53 5.43
N THR A 208 -7.10 -11.22 5.56
CA THR A 208 -6.03 -10.67 6.42
C THR A 208 -6.49 -10.68 7.88
N TYR A 209 -5.81 -11.49 8.71
CA TYR A 209 -6.14 -11.60 10.13
C TYR A 209 -5.52 -10.47 10.95
N GLN A 210 -6.21 -10.06 12.02
CA GLN A 210 -5.62 -9.17 13.02
C GLN A 210 -4.63 -9.94 13.88
N TRP A 211 -3.41 -10.16 13.38
CA TRP A 211 -2.32 -10.65 14.20
C TRP A 211 -1.72 -9.51 15.04
N ALA A 212 -1.23 -9.85 16.23
CA ALA A 212 -0.43 -8.97 17.10
C ALA A 212 1.02 -8.80 16.60
N ASN A 213 1.34 -9.26 15.38
CA ASN A 213 2.69 -9.21 14.82
C ASN A 213 2.90 -7.94 13.98
N THR A 214 4.17 -7.62 13.73
CA THR A 214 4.65 -6.47 12.97
C THR A 214 4.43 -6.58 11.45
N VAL A 215 3.74 -7.62 10.98
CA VAL A 215 3.51 -7.85 9.54
C VAL A 215 2.45 -6.88 9.04
N LYS A 216 2.83 -6.00 8.11
CA LYS A 216 1.90 -5.07 7.45
C LYS A 216 0.80 -5.87 6.76
N ARG A 217 -0.46 -5.58 7.11
CA ARG A 217 -1.62 -6.21 6.47
C ARG A 217 -1.79 -5.68 5.04
N PRO A 218 -1.90 -6.57 4.04
CA PRO A 218 -2.22 -6.17 2.67
C PRO A 218 -3.44 -5.27 2.63
N ARG A 219 -3.30 -4.11 1.99
CA ARG A 219 -4.39 -3.17 1.73
C ARG A 219 -4.94 -3.41 0.33
N ALA A 220 -6.17 -2.98 0.08
CA ALA A 220 -6.77 -3.02 -1.25
C ALA A 220 -7.81 -1.91 -1.42
N ALA A 221 -7.92 -1.38 -2.64
CA ALA A 221 -8.89 -0.34 -3.00
C ALA A 221 -10.27 -0.95 -3.29
N LEU A 222 -11.32 -0.43 -2.66
CA LEU A 222 -12.68 -0.91 -2.86
C LEU A 222 -13.27 -0.40 -4.18
N LYS A 223 -13.75 -1.32 -5.01
CA LYS A 223 -14.52 -1.04 -6.23
C LYS A 223 -16.00 -0.93 -5.95
N SER A 224 -16.54 -1.89 -5.18
CA SER A 224 -17.93 -1.83 -4.76
C SER A 224 -18.15 -2.60 -3.47
N ILE A 225 -19.26 -2.31 -2.79
CA ILE A 225 -19.67 -3.00 -1.58
C ILE A 225 -21.19 -2.98 -1.48
N ALA A 226 -21.81 -4.04 -0.97
CA ALA A 226 -23.22 -4.00 -0.62
C ALA A 226 -23.37 -3.54 0.83
N VAL A 227 -24.28 -2.62 1.06
CA VAL A 227 -24.66 -2.13 2.39
C VAL A 227 -26.15 -2.32 2.61
N GLN A 228 -26.54 -2.31 3.87
CA GLN A 228 -27.89 -2.52 4.31
C GLN A 228 -28.37 -1.32 5.12
N TRP A 229 -29.60 -0.89 4.86
CA TRP A 229 -30.27 0.18 5.57
C TRP A 229 -31.50 -0.37 6.27
N VAL A 230 -31.75 0.11 7.48
CA VAL A 230 -33.00 -0.13 8.19
C VAL A 230 -33.85 1.14 8.09
N VAL A 231 -35.02 1.01 7.46
CA VAL A 231 -35.95 2.11 7.24
C VAL A 231 -37.21 1.89 8.06
N LEU A 232 -37.56 2.88 8.87
CA LEU A 232 -38.82 2.93 9.60
C LEU A 232 -39.86 3.66 8.76
N THR A 233 -41.12 3.25 8.86
CA THR A 233 -42.25 3.88 8.17
C THR A 233 -43.43 4.07 9.13
N GLY A 234 -44.39 4.93 8.78
CA GLY A 234 -45.52 5.25 9.66
C GLY A 234 -45.20 6.19 10.81
N LEU A 235 -44.03 6.85 10.80
CA LEU A 235 -43.57 7.74 11.88
C LEU A 235 -44.48 8.95 12.07
N LYS A 236 -45.15 9.41 11.01
CA LYS A 236 -46.04 10.58 11.05
C LYS A 236 -47.22 10.40 12.01
N LYS A 237 -47.69 9.15 12.17
CA LYS A 237 -48.76 8.80 13.13
C LYS A 237 -48.33 8.96 14.58
N LEU A 238 -47.02 8.96 14.84
CA LEU A 238 -46.42 9.13 16.15
C LEU A 238 -45.95 10.57 16.40
N GLY A 239 -46.32 11.51 15.53
CA GLY A 239 -46.00 12.93 15.70
C GLY A 239 -44.64 13.37 15.13
N PHE A 240 -44.02 12.54 14.29
CA PHE A 240 -42.84 12.91 13.50
C PHE A 240 -43.24 13.78 12.29
N PRO A 241 -42.36 14.68 11.84
CA PRO A 241 -42.60 15.52 10.66
C PRO A 241 -42.61 14.72 9.34
N GLY A 242 -41.82 13.64 9.28
CA GLY A 242 -41.76 12.70 8.16
C GLY A 242 -42.49 11.38 8.45
N ASP A 243 -42.90 10.67 7.40
CA ASP A 243 -43.50 9.34 7.56
C ASP A 243 -42.45 8.22 7.60
N ALA A 244 -41.25 8.46 7.08
CA ALA A 244 -40.17 7.47 7.04
C ALA A 244 -38.82 8.08 7.44
N ALA A 245 -37.96 7.24 8.02
CA ALA A 245 -36.61 7.61 8.41
C ALA A 245 -35.68 6.39 8.38
N VAL A 246 -34.39 6.62 8.15
CA VAL A 246 -33.33 5.62 8.15
C VAL A 246 -32.67 5.58 9.54
N VAL A 247 -32.50 4.38 10.06
CA VAL A 247 -31.79 4.13 11.32
C VAL A 247 -30.31 3.99 11.02
N ASN A 248 -29.53 5.05 11.21
CA ASN A 248 -28.08 5.06 11.05
C ASN A 248 -27.39 5.10 12.42
N LEU A 249 -26.99 3.94 12.92
CA LEU A 249 -26.37 3.79 14.24
C LEU A 249 -24.85 3.90 14.11
N THR A 250 -24.30 5.10 14.20
CA THR A 250 -22.85 5.28 14.25
C THR A 250 -22.34 4.93 15.65
N ILE A 251 -21.50 3.90 15.77
CA ILE A 251 -20.89 3.52 17.04
C ILE A 251 -19.58 4.31 17.18
N PRO A 252 -19.34 5.05 18.28
CA PRO A 252 -18.02 5.60 18.56
C PRO A 252 -16.98 4.48 18.69
N SER A 253 -15.85 4.62 17.99
CA SER A 253 -14.77 3.62 17.92
C SER A 253 -14.12 3.30 19.29
N PRO A 254 -13.56 2.08 19.51
CA PRO A 254 -13.26 1.47 20.82
C PRO A 254 -11.99 1.93 21.55
N THR A 255 -11.40 3.09 21.24
CA THR A 255 -10.22 3.57 21.98
C THR A 255 -10.62 4.28 23.28
N GLY A 256 -11.15 3.47 24.21
CA GLY A 256 -10.93 3.54 25.66
C GLY A 256 -11.13 4.86 26.39
N GLY A 257 -12.37 5.13 26.82
CA GLY A 257 -12.67 6.13 27.84
C GLY A 257 -14.09 6.01 28.38
N ALA A 258 -14.26 5.17 29.40
CA ALA A 258 -15.44 4.94 30.24
C ALA A 258 -16.73 4.38 29.58
N ALA A 259 -17.22 3.30 30.20
CA ALA A 259 -18.43 2.56 29.90
C ALA A 259 -19.67 3.44 29.67
N GLY A 260 -20.21 3.36 28.46
CA GLY A 260 -21.61 3.55 28.17
C GLY A 260 -21.96 2.69 26.98
N ARG A 261 -22.71 1.61 27.16
CA ARG A 261 -23.38 0.96 26.02
C ARG A 261 -24.21 2.06 25.34
N PRO A 262 -23.99 2.39 24.06
CA PRO A 262 -24.91 3.29 23.37
C PRO A 262 -26.29 2.66 23.49
N THR A 263 -27.26 3.36 24.09
CA THR A 263 -28.64 2.93 24.05
C THR A 263 -29.06 2.97 22.59
N VAL A 264 -29.05 1.81 21.93
CA VAL A 264 -29.47 1.68 20.53
C VAL A 264 -30.97 1.97 20.49
N ILE A 265 -31.31 3.21 20.18
CA ILE A 265 -32.69 3.65 19.98
C ILE A 265 -32.80 4.00 18.49
N PRO A 266 -33.65 3.30 17.73
CA PRO A 266 -34.66 2.34 18.17
C PRO A 266 -34.11 0.92 18.34
N PHE A 267 -34.79 0.08 19.11
CA PHE A 267 -34.57 -1.36 19.13
C PHE A 267 -35.01 -1.96 17.80
N VAL A 268 -34.06 -2.58 17.10
CA VAL A 268 -34.23 -3.21 15.79
C VAL A 268 -33.54 -4.56 15.80
N THR A 269 -34.09 -5.55 15.07
CA THR A 269 -33.49 -6.89 15.01
C THR A 269 -32.27 -6.98 14.10
N GLU A 270 -32.05 -5.96 13.26
CA GLU A 270 -30.85 -5.79 12.44
C GLU A 270 -30.42 -4.32 12.44
N THR A 271 -29.17 -4.06 12.11
CA THR A 271 -28.60 -2.71 12.04
C THR A 271 -28.28 -2.33 10.59
N SER A 272 -28.14 -1.01 10.35
CA SER A 272 -27.58 -0.51 9.09
C SER A 272 -26.07 -0.74 9.09
N ARG A 273 -25.60 -1.70 8.29
CA ARG A 273 -24.21 -2.15 8.21
C ARG A 273 -23.85 -2.58 6.78
N TYR A 274 -22.56 -2.83 6.52
CA TYR A 274 -22.17 -3.53 5.30
C TYR A 274 -22.70 -4.97 5.27
N VAL A 275 -22.86 -5.54 4.08
CA VAL A 275 -23.25 -6.94 3.88
C VAL A 275 -21.99 -7.80 3.85
N ASP A 276 -21.95 -8.81 4.71
CA ASP A 276 -20.80 -9.72 4.82
C ASP A 276 -20.46 -10.38 3.47
N ASN A 277 -19.17 -10.53 3.18
CA ASN A 277 -18.64 -11.11 1.92
C ASN A 277 -19.09 -10.40 0.63
N SER A 278 -19.53 -9.14 0.71
CA SER A 278 -19.89 -8.32 -0.46
C SER A 278 -18.83 -7.37 -1.03
N PRO A 279 -17.71 -7.03 -0.34
CA PRO A 279 -16.69 -6.18 -0.93
C PRO A 279 -16.11 -6.75 -2.23
N VAL A 280 -15.93 -5.88 -3.21
CA VAL A 280 -15.23 -6.15 -4.47
C VAL A 280 -14.13 -5.12 -4.60
N TRP A 281 -12.92 -5.54 -4.94
CA TRP A 281 -11.75 -4.68 -5.07
C TRP A 281 -11.45 -4.32 -6.51
N TRP A 282 -10.75 -3.21 -6.71
CA TRP A 282 -10.22 -2.85 -8.01
C TRP A 282 -9.10 -3.81 -8.42
N THR A 283 -9.05 -4.10 -9.71
CA THR A 283 -8.02 -4.91 -10.35
C THR A 283 -7.46 -4.15 -11.57
N PRO A 284 -6.30 -4.56 -12.10
CA PRO A 284 -5.67 -3.90 -13.25
C PRO A 284 -6.58 -3.87 -14.50
N ALA A 285 -7.41 -4.90 -14.66
CA ALA A 285 -8.30 -5.06 -15.82
C ALA A 285 -9.49 -4.08 -15.82
N ASP A 286 -9.82 -3.46 -14.67
CA ASP A 286 -11.03 -2.67 -14.54
C ASP A 286 -10.94 -1.30 -15.21
N GLN A 287 -9.80 -0.60 -15.03
CA GLN A 287 -9.54 0.72 -15.63
C GLN A 287 -8.04 0.93 -15.91
N PRO A 288 -7.44 0.16 -16.83
CA PRO A 288 -5.99 0.23 -17.09
C PRO A 288 -5.54 1.63 -17.56
N GLY A 289 -6.36 2.33 -18.35
CA GLY A 289 -6.05 3.68 -18.82
C GLY A 289 -5.94 4.72 -17.69
N THR A 290 -6.77 4.60 -16.65
CA THR A 290 -6.73 5.47 -15.47
C THR A 290 -5.43 5.27 -14.68
N LEU A 291 -4.99 4.01 -14.52
CA LEU A 291 -3.74 3.69 -13.82
C LEU A 291 -2.52 4.23 -14.58
N LEU A 292 -2.47 4.04 -15.90
CA LEU A 292 -1.38 4.56 -16.73
C LEU A 292 -1.33 6.10 -16.70
N ALA A 293 -2.48 6.77 -16.79
CA ALA A 293 -2.57 8.22 -16.65
C ALA A 293 -2.10 8.70 -15.27
N ALA A 294 -2.37 7.94 -14.21
CA ALA A 294 -1.88 8.24 -12.87
C ALA A 294 -0.35 8.14 -12.78
N VAL A 295 0.27 7.14 -13.42
CA VAL A 295 1.74 7.06 -13.48
C VAL A 295 2.35 8.27 -14.20
N ALA A 296 1.77 8.66 -15.33
CA ALA A 296 2.20 9.86 -16.05
C ALA A 296 2.03 11.14 -15.20
N ARG A 297 0.94 11.24 -14.43
CA ARG A 297 0.72 12.32 -13.47
C ARG A 297 1.70 12.28 -12.31
N ALA A 298 2.08 11.10 -11.83
CA ALA A 298 3.09 10.99 -10.79
C ALA A 298 4.44 11.55 -11.28
N ALA A 299 4.83 11.28 -12.52
CA ALA A 299 6.10 11.74 -13.09
C ALA A 299 6.30 13.27 -13.07
N ILE A 300 5.22 14.06 -13.03
CA ILE A 300 5.26 15.53 -13.05
C ILE A 300 5.21 16.17 -11.65
N TYR A 301 4.92 15.42 -10.59
CA TYR A 301 4.92 16.00 -9.24
C TYR A 301 6.34 16.37 -8.82
N PRO A 302 6.58 17.57 -8.26
CA PRO A 302 7.92 17.98 -7.82
C PRO A 302 8.34 17.29 -6.52
N ALA A 303 7.41 17.05 -5.59
CA ALA A 303 7.68 16.44 -4.30
C ALA A 303 7.72 14.91 -4.40
N LEU A 304 8.78 14.29 -3.88
CA LEU A 304 8.93 12.83 -3.84
C LEU A 304 7.77 12.15 -3.10
N GLU A 305 7.29 12.74 -2.00
CA GLU A 305 6.20 12.19 -1.20
C GLU A 305 4.90 12.04 -2.02
N GLU A 306 4.54 13.06 -2.80
CA GLU A 306 3.35 13.02 -3.66
C GLU A 306 3.51 11.99 -4.79
N ARG A 307 4.71 11.89 -5.38
CA ARG A 307 5.04 10.86 -6.37
C ARG A 307 4.86 9.47 -5.78
N VAL A 308 5.48 9.20 -4.64
CA VAL A 308 5.41 7.92 -3.93
C VAL A 308 3.97 7.59 -3.54
N ALA A 309 3.20 8.55 -3.05
CA ALA A 309 1.80 8.35 -2.68
C ALA A 309 0.95 7.89 -3.88
N MET A 310 1.12 8.52 -5.03
CA MET A 310 0.39 8.16 -6.25
C MET A 310 0.86 6.82 -6.82
N LEU A 311 2.17 6.57 -6.84
CA LEU A 311 2.73 5.30 -7.32
C LEU A 311 2.34 4.14 -6.40
N ASN A 312 2.36 4.32 -5.08
CA ASN A 312 1.85 3.34 -4.13
C ASN A 312 0.36 3.07 -4.37
N ARG A 313 -0.44 4.09 -4.72
CA ARG A 313 -1.85 3.89 -5.06
C ARG A 313 -2.02 3.05 -6.33
N VAL A 314 -1.23 3.31 -7.37
CA VAL A 314 -1.23 2.48 -8.59
C VAL A 314 -0.81 1.05 -8.28
N LEU A 315 0.32 0.87 -7.58
CA LEU A 315 0.88 -0.44 -7.24
C LEU A 315 0.03 -1.24 -6.23
N LEU A 316 -0.85 -0.58 -5.48
CA LEU A 316 -1.86 -1.24 -4.66
C LEU A 316 -2.89 -2.00 -5.52
N ILE A 317 -3.19 -1.49 -6.72
CA ILE A 317 -4.22 -2.02 -7.63
C ILE A 317 -3.59 -2.90 -8.70
N ASP A 318 -2.46 -2.46 -9.25
CA ASP A 318 -1.64 -3.19 -10.20
C ASP A 318 -0.20 -3.32 -9.69
N PRO A 319 0.08 -4.34 -8.86
CA PRO A 319 1.42 -4.57 -8.31
C PRO A 319 2.49 -4.82 -9.38
N ALA A 320 2.08 -5.20 -10.60
CA ALA A 320 2.97 -5.58 -11.70
C ALA A 320 3.09 -4.46 -12.76
N GLN A 321 2.57 -3.26 -12.49
CA GLN A 321 2.58 -2.13 -13.43
C GLN A 321 4.03 -1.68 -13.70
N PRO A 322 4.58 -1.88 -14.91
CA PRO A 322 6.01 -1.70 -15.16
C PRO A 322 6.48 -0.25 -15.11
N GLU A 323 5.73 0.70 -15.66
CA GLU A 323 6.11 2.12 -15.67
C GLU A 323 6.13 2.73 -14.25
N ALA A 324 5.22 2.31 -13.39
CA ALA A 324 5.10 2.72 -12.00
C ALA A 324 6.26 2.16 -11.18
N LEU A 325 6.57 0.88 -11.38
CA LEU A 325 7.73 0.24 -10.76
C LEU A 325 9.01 0.94 -11.19
N ASN A 326 9.22 1.16 -12.50
CA ASN A 326 10.41 1.83 -13.01
C ASN A 326 10.57 3.26 -12.49
N LEU A 327 9.50 4.05 -12.50
CA LEU A 327 9.52 5.41 -11.97
C LEU A 327 9.84 5.42 -10.46
N LEU A 328 9.20 4.54 -9.70
CA LEU A 328 9.43 4.42 -8.26
C LEU A 328 10.86 4.00 -7.97
N THR A 329 11.36 2.93 -8.59
CA THR A 329 12.70 2.40 -8.31
C THR A 329 13.78 3.41 -8.67
N ARG A 330 13.65 4.10 -9.80
CA ARG A 330 14.57 5.18 -10.18
C ARG A 330 14.60 6.31 -9.13
N ASP A 331 13.43 6.79 -8.72
CA ASP A 331 13.33 7.91 -7.78
C ASP A 331 13.86 7.53 -6.38
N LEU A 332 13.57 6.32 -5.91
CA LEU A 332 14.07 5.83 -4.61
C LEU A 332 15.57 5.57 -4.64
N PHE A 333 16.11 5.02 -5.73
CA PHE A 333 17.55 4.81 -5.87
C PHE A 333 18.30 6.14 -5.83
N GLN A 334 17.84 7.14 -6.58
CA GLN A 334 18.43 8.47 -6.55
C GLN A 334 18.29 9.13 -5.16
N THR A 335 17.21 8.86 -4.44
CA THR A 335 17.03 9.38 -3.07
C THR A 335 18.06 8.78 -2.11
N LEU A 336 18.37 7.48 -2.24
CA LEU A 336 19.45 6.84 -1.48
C LEU A 336 20.82 7.46 -1.81
N LEU A 337 21.14 7.70 -3.08
CA LEU A 337 22.38 8.39 -3.46
C LEU A 337 22.47 9.79 -2.86
N ASN A 338 21.39 10.58 -2.94
CA ASN A 338 21.33 11.91 -2.36
C ASN A 338 21.52 11.88 -0.82
N ALA A 339 21.02 10.85 -0.15
CA ALA A 339 21.23 10.67 1.29
C ALA A 339 22.71 10.36 1.59
N GLY A 340 23.39 9.62 0.72
CA GLY A 340 24.84 9.41 0.78
C GLY A 340 25.60 10.73 0.66
N ALA A 341 25.30 11.50 -0.39
CA ALA A 341 25.87 12.84 -0.61
C ALA A 341 25.68 13.77 0.60
N ALA A 342 24.48 13.76 1.17
CA ALA A 342 24.14 14.55 2.36
C ALA A 342 24.86 14.05 3.63
N SER A 343 25.37 12.83 3.66
CA SER A 343 26.09 12.27 4.81
C SER A 343 27.59 12.55 4.74
N HIS A 344 28.20 12.42 3.55
CA HIS A 344 29.66 12.60 3.41
C HIS A 344 30.09 14.04 3.16
N HIS A 345 29.21 14.92 2.69
CA HIS A 345 29.47 16.36 2.47
C HIS A 345 30.65 16.70 1.53
N VAL A 346 31.07 15.75 0.70
CA VAL A 346 32.18 15.93 -0.25
C VAL A 346 31.63 16.51 -1.55
N MET A 347 32.24 17.59 -2.02
CA MET A 347 31.87 18.20 -3.28
C MET A 347 32.52 17.46 -4.45
N VAL A 348 31.71 16.96 -5.37
CA VAL A 348 32.14 16.32 -6.61
C VAL A 348 31.58 17.11 -7.80
N GLY A 349 32.46 17.66 -8.63
CA GLY A 349 32.09 18.67 -9.64
C GLY A 349 31.37 18.15 -10.90
N ASN A 350 30.95 16.88 -10.91
CA ASN A 350 30.32 16.23 -12.05
C ASN A 350 29.26 15.23 -11.59
N LYS A 351 28.12 15.17 -12.30
CA LYS A 351 26.97 14.33 -11.93
C LYS A 351 27.27 12.84 -11.97
N GLU A 352 27.92 12.35 -13.02
CA GLU A 352 28.21 10.93 -13.20
C GLU A 352 29.22 10.45 -12.15
N LEU A 353 30.28 11.25 -11.92
CA LEU A 353 31.24 10.97 -10.85
C LEU A 353 30.58 11.05 -9.47
N SER A 354 29.70 12.01 -9.23
CA SER A 354 28.96 12.13 -7.96
C SER A 354 28.13 10.88 -7.70
N GLN A 355 27.34 10.42 -8.68
CA GLN A 355 26.54 9.20 -8.53
C GLN A 355 27.42 8.00 -8.20
N ARG A 356 28.54 7.80 -8.91
CA ARG A 356 29.44 6.69 -8.63
C ARG A 356 30.13 6.81 -7.27
N PHE A 357 30.45 8.04 -6.87
CA PHE A 357 31.03 8.33 -5.56
C PHE A 357 30.05 8.01 -4.43
N ASP A 358 28.79 8.40 -4.58
CA ASP A 358 27.71 8.13 -3.62
C ASP A 358 27.43 6.61 -3.49
N GLU A 359 27.51 5.87 -4.61
CA GLU A 359 27.43 4.40 -4.59
C GLU A 359 28.60 3.78 -3.82
N LEU A 360 29.84 4.19 -4.11
CA LEU A 360 31.03 3.72 -3.39
C LEU A 360 30.99 4.08 -1.90
N TYR A 361 30.46 5.25 -1.56
CA TYR A 361 30.21 5.64 -0.17
C TYR A 361 29.32 4.60 0.51
N TRP A 362 28.17 4.26 -0.07
CA TRP A 362 27.28 3.26 0.52
C TRP A 362 27.88 1.87 0.56
N ASP A 363 28.63 1.47 -0.47
CA ASP A 363 29.32 0.17 -0.52
C ASP A 363 30.31 0.02 0.63
N VAL A 364 31.07 1.06 0.93
CA VAL A 364 32.06 1.07 2.03
C VAL A 364 31.38 1.27 3.39
N TYR A 365 30.36 2.12 3.46
CA TYR A 365 29.63 2.43 4.68
C TYR A 365 28.88 1.20 5.21
N ALA A 366 28.19 0.46 4.33
CA ALA A 366 27.48 -0.77 4.68
C ALA A 366 28.39 -1.86 5.29
N GLN A 367 29.70 -1.79 5.07
CA GLN A 367 30.68 -2.76 5.59
C GLN A 367 31.23 -2.40 6.98
N THR A 368 31.21 -1.11 7.32
CA THR A 368 31.92 -0.53 8.47
C THR A 368 30.95 -0.13 9.58
N THR A 369 29.90 0.62 9.23
CA THR A 369 28.90 1.16 10.17
C THR A 369 27.62 0.35 10.07
N ARG A 370 27.71 -0.88 10.60
CA ARG A 370 26.80 -2.04 10.46
C ARG A 370 25.30 -1.81 10.72
N MET A 371 24.88 -0.65 11.22
CA MET A 371 23.55 -0.44 11.82
C MET A 371 22.69 0.62 11.11
N ASP A 372 23.27 1.61 10.41
CA ASP A 372 22.52 2.85 10.17
C ASP A 372 21.67 2.85 8.89
N ILE A 373 22.06 2.11 7.84
CA ILE A 373 21.27 2.09 6.59
C ILE A 373 20.07 1.12 6.65
N SER A 374 20.08 0.12 7.54
CA SER A 374 19.06 -0.93 7.60
C SER A 374 18.32 -1.04 8.94
N LEU A 375 18.79 -0.42 10.03
CA LEU A 375 18.15 -0.53 11.35
C LEU A 375 17.52 0.78 11.87
N GLY A 376 17.57 1.86 11.08
CA GLY A 376 16.94 3.15 11.42
C GLY A 376 15.40 3.17 11.34
N MET A 377 14.74 2.04 11.09
CA MET A 377 13.28 1.97 10.98
C MET A 377 12.61 1.93 12.35
N GLU A 378 11.70 2.87 12.62
CA GLU A 378 10.79 2.76 13.75
C GLU A 378 9.51 1.97 13.38
N ILE A 379 9.04 1.13 14.32
CA ILE A 379 7.76 0.43 14.20
C ILE A 379 6.64 1.48 14.19
N GLY A 380 6.01 1.69 13.03
CA GLY A 380 4.99 2.73 12.84
C GLY A 380 5.41 3.84 11.87
N GLY A 381 6.69 3.86 11.48
CA GLY A 381 7.28 4.84 10.57
C GLY A 381 7.56 6.18 11.24
N LEU A 382 8.68 6.81 10.87
CA LEU A 382 8.96 8.19 11.25
C LEU A 382 8.14 9.16 10.39
N SER A 383 7.92 10.38 10.91
CA SER A 383 7.26 11.46 10.15
C SER A 383 8.03 11.85 8.88
N LYS A 384 9.34 11.56 8.84
CA LYS A 384 10.19 11.68 7.65
C LYS A 384 10.86 10.33 7.41
N PRO A 385 10.83 9.78 6.18
CA PRO A 385 11.54 8.54 5.88
C PRO A 385 13.05 8.66 6.09
N THR A 386 13.65 7.59 6.58
CA THR A 386 15.10 7.38 6.69
C THR A 386 15.64 6.68 5.44
N PRO A 387 16.97 6.60 5.25
CA PRO A 387 17.58 5.73 4.23
C PRO A 387 17.05 4.28 4.30
N ALA A 388 16.82 3.74 5.50
CA ALA A 388 16.27 2.40 5.67
C ALA A 388 14.85 2.28 5.10
N ASP A 389 13.98 3.25 5.34
CA ASP A 389 12.61 3.25 4.79
C ASP A 389 12.62 3.21 3.25
N TYR A 390 13.53 3.96 2.61
CA TYR A 390 13.71 3.92 1.15
C TYR A 390 14.24 2.57 0.68
N LEU A 391 15.23 2.00 1.39
CA LEU A 391 15.84 0.72 1.06
C LEU A 391 14.84 -0.45 1.13
N TYR A 392 14.04 -0.52 2.19
CA TYR A 392 13.01 -1.56 2.31
C TYR A 392 11.82 -1.35 1.37
N ARG A 393 11.59 -0.12 0.89
CA ARG A 393 10.56 0.14 -0.12
C ARG A 393 11.02 -0.20 -1.53
N ILE A 394 12.29 0.05 -1.86
CA ILE A 394 12.82 -0.11 -3.22
C ILE A 394 13.05 -1.57 -3.60
N ILE A 395 13.55 -2.41 -2.68
CA ILE A 395 13.87 -3.82 -2.93
C ILE A 395 12.68 -4.60 -3.51
N PRO A 396 11.50 -4.69 -2.86
CA PRO A 396 10.37 -5.43 -3.41
C PRO A 396 9.84 -4.84 -4.72
N ALA A 397 10.04 -3.54 -4.96
CA ALA A 397 9.69 -2.91 -6.24
C ALA A 397 10.65 -3.32 -7.36
N MET A 398 11.96 -3.31 -7.10
CA MET A 398 12.99 -3.76 -8.06
C MET A 398 12.88 -5.26 -8.35
N GLU A 399 12.56 -6.08 -7.34
CA GLU A 399 12.27 -7.51 -7.51
C GLU A 399 11.08 -7.75 -8.43
N MET A 400 9.98 -7.01 -8.21
CA MET A 400 8.82 -7.11 -9.08
C MET A 400 9.14 -6.61 -10.48
N LEU A 401 9.88 -5.51 -10.62
CA LEU A 401 10.32 -4.99 -11.91
C LEU A 401 11.17 -6.00 -12.67
N ALA A 402 12.10 -6.68 -12.00
CA ALA A 402 12.90 -7.75 -12.60
C ALA A 402 12.06 -8.96 -13.05
N LYS A 403 10.91 -9.23 -12.39
CA LYS A 403 9.97 -10.28 -12.81
C LYS A 403 9.18 -9.88 -14.05
N VAL A 404 8.70 -8.64 -14.12
CA VAL A 404 7.86 -8.17 -15.24
C VAL A 404 8.67 -7.69 -16.44
N GLN A 405 9.91 -7.26 -16.23
CA GLN A 405 10.88 -6.82 -17.23
C GLN A 405 12.25 -7.47 -16.99
N PRO A 406 12.39 -8.79 -17.19
CA PRO A 406 13.64 -9.51 -16.93
C PRO A 406 14.83 -9.06 -17.79
N GLY A 407 14.56 -8.42 -18.94
CA GLY A 407 15.56 -7.83 -19.82
C GLY A 407 16.09 -6.45 -19.38
N ASP A 408 15.56 -5.85 -18.32
CA ASP A 408 16.07 -4.61 -17.76
C ASP A 408 17.33 -4.88 -16.92
N ILE A 409 18.49 -4.84 -17.60
CA ILE A 409 19.79 -5.06 -16.98
C ILE A 409 20.14 -3.96 -15.97
N GLU A 410 19.71 -2.71 -16.20
CA GLU A 410 20.01 -1.59 -15.31
C GLU A 410 19.30 -1.77 -13.97
N ASN A 411 18.01 -2.11 -13.98
CA ASN A 411 17.28 -2.44 -12.75
C ASN A 411 17.91 -3.62 -12.02
N ARG A 412 18.34 -4.66 -12.72
CA ARG A 412 18.93 -5.86 -12.09
C ARG A 412 20.32 -5.59 -11.48
N LEU A 413 21.13 -4.76 -12.13
CA LEU A 413 22.38 -4.26 -11.52
C LEU A 413 22.07 -3.46 -10.26
N ARG A 414 21.16 -2.50 -10.32
CA ARG A 414 20.75 -1.73 -9.12
C ARG A 414 20.14 -2.60 -8.03
N LEU A 415 19.39 -3.64 -8.38
CA LEU A 415 18.82 -4.60 -7.44
C LEU A 415 19.92 -5.30 -6.63
N GLY A 416 20.98 -5.77 -7.28
CA GLY A 416 22.12 -6.36 -6.58
C GLY A 416 22.87 -5.35 -5.70
N ILE A 417 22.98 -4.09 -6.12
CA ILE A 417 23.52 -2.99 -5.30
C ILE A 417 22.66 -2.76 -4.04
N VAL A 418 21.33 -2.65 -4.16
CA VAL A 418 20.49 -2.43 -2.98
C VAL A 418 20.41 -3.65 -2.06
N TYR A 419 20.52 -4.87 -2.60
CA TYR A 419 20.72 -6.06 -1.76
C TYR A 419 22.03 -5.98 -0.98
N ARG A 420 23.11 -5.55 -1.63
CA ARG A 420 24.41 -5.33 -0.98
C ARG A 420 24.30 -4.30 0.14
N TRP A 421 23.63 -3.18 -0.07
CA TRP A 421 23.40 -2.16 0.95
C TRP A 421 22.49 -2.64 2.09
N ASN A 422 21.52 -3.52 1.80
CA ASN A 422 20.67 -4.17 2.80
C ASN A 422 21.34 -5.37 3.47
N ASN A 423 22.59 -5.68 3.10
CA ASN A 423 23.35 -6.82 3.58
C ASN A 423 22.70 -8.19 3.28
N ASP A 424 21.90 -8.30 2.22
CA ASP A 424 21.49 -9.58 1.64
C ASP A 424 22.57 -10.07 0.66
N GLN A 425 23.67 -10.56 1.22
CA GLN A 425 24.89 -10.91 0.48
C GLN A 425 24.65 -11.98 -0.59
N LEU A 426 23.86 -13.00 -0.25
CA LEU A 426 23.60 -14.11 -1.16
C LEU A 426 22.74 -13.63 -2.33
N ALA A 427 21.71 -12.82 -2.08
CA ALA A 427 20.90 -12.24 -3.15
C ALA A 427 21.70 -11.28 -4.04
N ALA A 428 22.57 -10.46 -3.43
CA ALA A 428 23.44 -9.53 -4.15
C ALA A 428 24.42 -10.26 -5.11
N ILE A 429 25.13 -11.28 -4.62
CA ILE A 429 26.04 -12.09 -5.45
C ILE A 429 25.26 -12.83 -6.54
N ALA A 430 24.18 -13.53 -6.18
CA ALA A 430 23.40 -14.31 -7.14
C ALA A 430 22.83 -13.44 -8.27
N THR A 431 22.38 -12.21 -7.95
CA THR A 431 21.82 -11.27 -8.92
C THR A 431 22.88 -10.77 -9.89
N HIS A 432 24.04 -10.31 -9.40
CA HIS A 432 25.12 -9.85 -10.28
C HIS A 432 25.75 -10.99 -11.08
N GLU A 433 25.92 -12.18 -10.51
CA GLU A 433 26.38 -13.36 -11.26
C GLU A 433 25.45 -13.71 -12.42
N ALA A 434 24.13 -13.66 -12.21
CA ALA A 434 23.16 -13.91 -13.26
C ALA A 434 23.29 -12.87 -14.39
N VAL A 435 23.46 -11.60 -14.05
CA VAL A 435 23.66 -10.52 -15.03
C VAL A 435 24.95 -10.74 -15.83
N VAL A 436 26.08 -11.03 -15.19
CA VAL A 436 27.37 -11.32 -15.87
C VAL A 436 27.25 -12.50 -16.83
N LYS A 437 26.54 -13.57 -16.43
CA LYS A 437 26.32 -14.77 -17.25
C LYS A 437 25.46 -14.48 -18.50
N GLU A 438 24.52 -13.55 -18.41
CA GLU A 438 23.60 -13.21 -19.50
C GLU A 438 24.18 -12.18 -20.49
N ILE A 439 25.12 -11.33 -20.06
CA ILE A 439 25.74 -10.34 -20.92
C ILE A 439 26.69 -11.02 -21.91
N ALA A 440 26.38 -10.89 -23.20
CA ALA A 440 27.20 -11.39 -24.29
C ALA A 440 28.63 -10.78 -24.24
N PRO A 441 29.70 -11.56 -24.49
CA PRO A 441 31.09 -11.11 -24.36
C PRO A 441 31.44 -9.86 -25.18
N GLU A 442 30.73 -9.63 -26.28
CA GLU A 442 30.95 -8.50 -27.19
C GLU A 442 30.51 -7.16 -26.57
N ARG A 443 29.66 -7.20 -25.53
CA ARG A 443 29.22 -6.01 -24.79
C ARG A 443 30.19 -5.69 -23.64
N ALA A 444 31.46 -5.47 -24.00
CA ALA A 444 32.56 -5.31 -23.05
C ALA A 444 32.29 -4.28 -21.93
N ALA A 445 31.75 -3.10 -22.25
CA ALA A 445 31.51 -2.04 -21.26
C ALA A 445 30.51 -2.45 -20.17
N ILE A 446 29.33 -2.96 -20.54
CA ILE A 446 28.31 -3.37 -19.55
C ILE A 446 28.73 -4.64 -18.81
N ARG A 447 29.52 -5.52 -19.45
CA ARG A 447 30.09 -6.70 -18.80
C ARG A 447 31.12 -6.31 -17.74
N ALA A 448 32.01 -5.35 -18.04
CA ALA A 448 32.98 -4.82 -17.08
C ALA A 448 32.26 -4.20 -15.88
N LEU A 449 31.22 -3.39 -16.10
CA LEU A 449 30.41 -2.85 -15.01
C LEU A 449 29.77 -3.97 -14.15
N ALA A 450 29.17 -4.98 -14.77
CA ALA A 450 28.56 -6.09 -14.05
C ALA A 450 29.58 -6.91 -13.24
N LEU A 451 30.80 -7.10 -13.76
CA LEU A 451 31.91 -7.73 -13.04
C LEU A 451 32.35 -6.91 -11.83
N LEU A 452 32.41 -5.58 -11.96
CA LEU A 452 32.72 -4.69 -10.84
C LEU A 452 31.67 -4.76 -9.74
N GLU A 453 30.40 -4.78 -10.11
CA GLU A 453 29.32 -4.93 -9.14
C GLU A 453 29.31 -6.31 -8.45
N LEU A 454 29.67 -7.37 -9.18
CA LEU A 454 29.86 -8.69 -8.60
C LEU A 454 31.03 -8.72 -7.61
N ALA A 455 32.17 -8.13 -7.98
CA ALA A 455 33.34 -8.02 -7.12
C ALA A 455 33.00 -7.30 -5.80
N TRP A 456 32.29 -6.17 -5.87
CA TRP A 456 31.83 -5.45 -4.68
C TRP A 456 30.87 -6.27 -3.81
N SER A 457 29.96 -7.05 -4.41
CA SER A 457 29.08 -7.95 -3.65
C SER A 457 29.85 -9.05 -2.91
N ARG A 458 30.91 -9.60 -3.51
CA ARG A 458 31.81 -10.56 -2.85
C ARG A 458 32.64 -9.93 -1.72
N ILE A 459 33.19 -8.73 -1.94
CA ILE A 459 33.87 -7.96 -0.88
C ILE A 459 32.91 -7.70 0.28
N ALA A 460 31.66 -7.30 0.00
CA ALA A 460 30.65 -7.05 1.02
C ALA A 460 30.39 -8.29 1.90
N ARG A 461 30.29 -9.48 1.28
CA ARG A 461 30.15 -10.74 2.02
C ARG A 461 31.34 -11.01 2.96
N VAL A 462 32.56 -10.90 2.44
CA VAL A 462 33.80 -11.16 3.20
C VAL A 462 33.93 -10.17 4.35
N SER A 463 33.74 -8.88 4.06
CA SER A 463 33.87 -7.80 5.03
C SER A 463 32.79 -7.86 6.12
N TRP A 464 31.56 -8.28 5.80
CA TRP A 464 30.52 -8.47 6.79
C TRP A 464 30.74 -9.69 7.66
N ASN A 465 30.99 -10.86 7.06
CA ASN A 465 31.17 -12.11 7.81
C ASN A 465 32.50 -12.16 8.58
N ARG A 466 33.46 -11.30 8.19
CA ARG A 466 34.83 -11.25 8.74
C ARG A 466 35.59 -12.57 8.55
N THR A 467 35.23 -13.32 7.52
CA THR A 467 35.86 -14.58 7.12
C THR A 467 36.87 -14.29 6.01
N PHE A 468 38.07 -13.83 6.38
CA PHE A 468 39.08 -13.36 5.41
C PHE A 468 39.66 -14.47 4.53
N ASP A 469 39.51 -15.74 4.92
CA ASP A 469 39.87 -16.90 4.12
C ASP A 469 38.74 -17.37 3.15
N ASP A 470 37.60 -16.68 3.11
CA ASP A 470 36.53 -16.97 2.14
C ASP A 470 37.05 -16.73 0.71
N PRO A 471 36.92 -17.72 -0.21
CA PRO A 471 37.41 -17.63 -1.58
C PRO A 471 36.79 -16.47 -2.38
N ASP A 472 35.66 -15.93 -1.92
CA ASP A 472 35.02 -14.77 -2.55
C ASP A 472 35.95 -13.56 -2.64
N ILE A 473 36.90 -13.37 -1.72
CA ILE A 473 37.82 -12.22 -1.81
C ILE A 473 38.83 -12.35 -2.96
N ALA A 474 39.33 -13.57 -3.18
CA ALA A 474 40.23 -13.86 -4.29
C ALA A 474 39.48 -13.79 -5.62
N GLN A 475 38.21 -14.20 -5.64
CA GLN A 475 37.36 -14.11 -6.81
C GLN A 475 36.99 -12.65 -7.13
N ALA A 476 36.70 -11.81 -6.12
CA ALA A 476 36.46 -10.38 -6.29
C ALA A 476 37.65 -9.66 -6.93
N TYR A 477 38.87 -9.98 -6.49
CA TYR A 477 40.09 -9.43 -7.10
C TYR A 477 40.18 -9.79 -8.59
N LYS A 478 39.93 -11.06 -8.96
CA LYS A 478 39.98 -11.53 -10.35
C LYS A 478 38.90 -10.88 -11.22
N GLU A 479 37.69 -10.74 -10.70
CA GLU A 479 36.57 -10.08 -11.40
C GLU A 479 36.88 -8.60 -11.66
N ALA A 480 37.48 -7.90 -10.69
CA ALA A 480 37.93 -6.53 -10.87
C ALA A 480 39.10 -6.41 -11.85
N GLU A 481 40.05 -7.35 -11.83
CA GLU A 481 41.15 -7.42 -12.80
C GLU A 481 40.63 -7.67 -14.22
N GLU A 482 39.69 -8.61 -14.40
CA GLU A 482 39.04 -8.88 -15.68
C GLU A 482 38.34 -7.61 -16.20
N ALA A 483 37.53 -6.95 -15.35
CA ALA A 483 36.88 -5.70 -15.69
C ALA A 483 37.88 -4.60 -16.09
N PHE A 484 38.98 -4.44 -15.34
CA PHE A 484 40.04 -3.49 -15.65
C PHE A 484 40.65 -3.74 -17.03
N THR A 485 40.93 -5.00 -17.39
CA THR A 485 41.50 -5.34 -18.69
C THR A 485 40.53 -5.18 -19.85
N MET A 486 39.23 -5.33 -19.60
CA MET A 486 38.18 -5.33 -20.61
C MET A 486 37.69 -3.93 -21.00
N THR A 487 37.67 -2.99 -20.05
CA THR A 487 37.16 -1.63 -20.27
C THR A 487 38.28 -0.64 -20.55
N GLU A 488 38.00 0.36 -21.39
CA GLU A 488 38.84 1.57 -21.53
C GLU A 488 38.14 2.82 -20.96
N HIS A 489 36.94 2.64 -20.38
CA HIS A 489 36.20 3.74 -19.78
C HIS A 489 36.92 4.21 -18.50
N PRO A 490 37.29 5.51 -18.38
CA PRO A 490 38.06 5.99 -17.24
C PRO A 490 37.41 5.75 -15.87
N MET A 491 36.07 5.82 -15.79
CA MET A 491 35.34 5.56 -14.54
C MET A 491 35.54 4.10 -14.11
N ASP A 492 35.37 3.17 -15.04
CA ASP A 492 35.46 1.73 -14.75
C ASP A 492 36.90 1.34 -14.42
N LYS A 493 37.90 1.92 -15.10
CA LYS A 493 39.33 1.73 -14.76
C LYS A 493 39.64 2.19 -13.34
N PHE A 494 39.13 3.37 -12.95
CA PHE A 494 39.27 3.87 -11.59
C PHE A 494 38.63 2.91 -10.58
N VAL A 495 37.36 2.55 -10.79
CA VAL A 495 36.62 1.67 -9.88
C VAL A 495 37.31 0.32 -9.78
N ALA A 496 37.72 -0.28 -10.90
CA ALA A 496 38.37 -1.58 -10.92
C ALA A 496 39.70 -1.60 -10.15
N ALA A 497 40.57 -0.60 -10.38
CA ALA A 497 41.82 -0.47 -9.64
C ALA A 497 41.57 -0.24 -8.14
N TYR A 498 40.57 0.58 -7.81
CA TYR A 498 40.17 0.81 -6.42
C TYR A 498 39.64 -0.48 -5.77
N THR A 499 38.78 -1.25 -6.46
CA THR A 499 38.25 -2.54 -6.01
C THR A 499 39.34 -3.59 -5.80
N MET A 500 40.35 -3.66 -6.68
CA MET A 500 41.51 -4.55 -6.49
C MET A 500 42.31 -4.18 -5.24
N GLY A 501 42.64 -2.90 -5.05
CA GLY A 501 43.32 -2.42 -3.84
C GLY A 501 42.50 -2.67 -2.57
N TYR A 502 41.19 -2.46 -2.64
CA TYR A 502 40.27 -2.67 -1.53
C TYR A 502 40.09 -4.16 -1.19
N SER A 503 40.08 -5.06 -2.19
CA SER A 503 40.03 -6.52 -1.98
C SER A 503 41.25 -7.01 -1.19
N LEU A 504 42.43 -6.43 -1.44
CA LEU A 504 43.64 -6.77 -0.71
C LEU A 504 43.56 -6.38 0.77
N ALA A 505 42.77 -5.36 1.14
CA ALA A 505 42.56 -4.99 2.55
C ALA A 505 41.99 -6.15 3.38
N PHE A 506 41.21 -7.03 2.76
CA PHE A 506 40.59 -8.20 3.38
C PHE A 506 41.27 -9.54 3.06
N THR A 507 42.39 -9.51 2.34
CA THR A 507 43.12 -10.73 1.95
C THR A 507 44.12 -11.14 3.05
N PRO A 508 44.16 -12.42 3.47
CA PRO A 508 45.15 -12.92 4.41
C PRO A 508 46.56 -12.75 3.84
N LYS A 509 47.53 -12.38 4.70
CA LYS A 509 48.91 -12.06 4.27
C LYS A 509 48.92 -11.01 3.15
N ARG A 510 48.11 -9.95 3.33
CA ARG A 510 47.98 -8.80 2.44
C ARG A 510 49.32 -8.34 1.87
N ASP A 511 49.37 -8.23 0.54
CA ASP A 511 50.50 -7.62 -0.17
C ASP A 511 50.32 -6.09 -0.21
N ASN A 512 50.98 -5.40 0.72
CA ASN A 512 50.89 -3.94 0.80
C ASN A 512 51.52 -3.23 -0.41
N ARG A 513 52.47 -3.85 -1.13
CA ARG A 513 53.07 -3.24 -2.33
C ARG A 513 52.11 -3.33 -3.51
N ALA A 514 51.46 -4.48 -3.69
CA ALA A 514 50.41 -4.63 -4.70
C ALA A 514 49.24 -3.69 -4.41
N MET A 515 48.81 -3.59 -3.15
CA MET A 515 47.76 -2.65 -2.74
C MET A 515 48.15 -1.19 -3.03
N MET A 516 49.39 -0.80 -2.73
CA MET A 516 49.91 0.53 -3.04
C MET A 516 49.87 0.83 -4.54
N ALA A 517 50.29 -0.13 -5.37
CA ALA A 517 50.27 0.01 -6.82
C ALA A 517 48.84 0.21 -7.35
N HIS A 518 47.89 -0.59 -6.88
CA HIS A 518 46.47 -0.50 -7.28
C HIS A 518 45.82 0.82 -6.86
N LEU A 519 46.07 1.28 -5.63
CA LEU A 519 45.53 2.56 -5.17
C LEU A 519 46.17 3.76 -5.89
N THR A 520 47.45 3.68 -6.24
CA THR A 520 48.12 4.69 -7.09
C THR A 520 47.52 4.70 -8.50
N GLU A 521 47.25 3.53 -9.06
CA GLU A 521 46.59 3.38 -10.35
C GLU A 521 45.17 3.93 -10.33
N ALA A 522 44.41 3.65 -9.28
CA ALA A 522 43.07 4.20 -9.06
C ALA A 522 43.10 5.73 -8.99
N GLN A 523 44.03 6.32 -8.23
CA GLN A 523 44.21 7.78 -8.16
C GLN A 523 44.46 8.38 -9.53
N ARG A 524 45.32 7.75 -10.34
CA ARG A 524 45.68 8.19 -11.68
C ARG A 524 44.49 8.23 -12.64
N TRP A 525 43.58 7.26 -12.54
CA TRP A 525 42.35 7.27 -13.34
C TRP A 525 41.34 8.26 -12.77
N TYR A 526 41.19 8.30 -11.45
CA TYR A 526 40.29 9.22 -10.76
C TYR A 526 40.58 10.67 -11.11
N SER A 527 41.85 11.09 -11.11
CA SER A 527 42.26 12.47 -11.43
C SER A 527 41.96 12.90 -12.87
N LYS A 528 41.67 11.95 -13.77
CA LYS A 528 41.27 12.24 -15.16
C LYS A 528 39.76 12.44 -15.31
N LEU A 529 38.96 12.10 -14.29
CA LEU A 529 37.51 12.20 -14.35
C LEU A 529 37.06 13.66 -14.19
N PRO A 530 36.10 14.13 -15.00
CA PRO A 530 35.51 15.45 -14.79
C PRO A 530 34.96 15.58 -13.36
N GLY A 531 35.25 16.71 -12.70
CA GLY A 531 34.76 16.97 -11.34
C GLY A 531 35.51 16.26 -10.21
N ALA A 532 36.55 15.47 -10.52
CA ALA A 532 37.42 14.88 -9.51
C ALA A 532 38.27 15.95 -8.81
N SER A 533 38.52 15.75 -7.52
CA SER A 533 39.37 16.62 -6.71
C SER A 533 40.28 15.79 -5.81
N LEU A 534 41.35 16.41 -5.30
CA LEU A 534 42.21 15.76 -4.34
C LEU A 534 41.47 15.46 -3.02
N ASP A 535 40.57 16.35 -2.59
CA ASP A 535 39.80 16.18 -1.36
C ASP A 535 38.83 14.99 -1.47
N SER A 536 38.14 14.85 -2.60
CA SER A 536 37.27 13.72 -2.84
C SER A 536 38.04 12.39 -2.97
N TRP A 537 39.24 12.40 -3.57
CA TRP A 537 40.12 11.23 -3.54
C TRP A 537 40.57 10.86 -2.11
N ARG A 538 41.01 11.84 -1.31
CA ARG A 538 41.42 11.64 0.08
C ARG A 538 40.28 11.08 0.92
N TYR A 539 39.05 11.53 0.68
CA TYR A 539 37.87 10.99 1.34
C TYR A 539 37.69 9.49 1.09
N LEU A 540 37.86 9.03 -0.17
CA LEU A 540 37.76 7.60 -0.49
C LEU A 540 38.79 6.77 0.27
N LEU A 541 40.00 7.29 0.49
CA LEU A 541 41.03 6.61 1.32
C LEU A 541 40.76 6.68 2.82
N GLY A 542 39.98 7.68 3.26
CA GLY A 542 39.71 7.99 4.66
C GLY A 542 38.63 7.14 5.34
N ASN A 543 38.09 6.14 4.67
CA ASN A 543 37.12 5.22 5.26
C ASN A 543 37.75 4.30 6.31
N ASP A 544 36.95 3.79 7.26
CA ASP A 544 37.46 3.01 8.40
C ASP A 544 38.25 1.75 7.99
N THR A 545 37.93 1.13 6.86
CA THR A 545 38.66 -0.04 6.35
C THR A 545 40.06 0.35 5.86
N LEU A 546 40.15 1.33 4.96
CA LEU A 546 41.43 1.71 4.36
C LEU A 546 42.28 2.55 5.31
N LYS A 547 41.71 3.51 6.02
CA LYS A 547 42.43 4.44 6.89
C LYS A 547 43.36 3.72 7.86
N GLY A 548 42.84 2.72 8.58
CA GLY A 548 43.64 1.94 9.53
C GLY A 548 44.77 1.15 8.87
N VAL A 549 44.60 0.71 7.62
CA VAL A 549 45.63 0.01 6.86
C VAL A 549 46.71 0.97 6.36
N LEU A 550 46.30 2.11 5.81
CA LEU A 550 47.19 3.08 5.18
C LEU A 550 48.03 3.84 6.21
N GLU A 551 47.46 4.15 7.38
CA GLU A 551 48.17 4.84 8.47
C GLU A 551 49.16 3.92 9.20
N ALA A 552 48.93 2.59 9.18
CA ALA A 552 49.75 1.63 9.92
C ALA A 552 51.06 1.24 9.23
N ASP A 553 51.17 1.36 7.90
CA ASP A 553 52.37 0.97 7.14
C ASP A 553 52.96 2.17 6.36
N PRO A 554 54.23 2.55 6.64
CA PRO A 554 54.91 3.64 5.93
C PRO A 554 54.95 3.51 4.40
N VAL A 555 54.78 2.31 3.84
CA VAL A 555 54.73 2.10 2.39
C VAL A 555 53.66 2.94 1.71
N PHE A 556 52.56 3.27 2.42
CA PHE A 556 51.45 4.05 1.89
C PHE A 556 51.61 5.57 2.04
N LYS A 557 52.66 6.04 2.73
CA LYS A 557 52.91 7.47 2.96
C LYS A 557 52.81 8.34 1.68
N PRO A 558 53.34 7.91 0.51
CA PRO A 558 53.19 8.69 -0.72
C PRO A 558 51.73 8.98 -1.12
N LEU A 559 50.79 8.06 -0.89
CA LEU A 559 49.36 8.29 -1.19
C LEU A 559 48.71 9.29 -0.23
N LEU A 560 49.14 9.30 1.03
CA LEU A 560 48.61 10.19 2.06
C LEU A 560 49.16 11.61 1.94
N THR A 561 50.40 11.76 1.47
CA THR A 561 51.09 13.06 1.35
C THR A 561 51.05 13.66 -0.06
N ALA A 562 50.55 12.93 -1.07
CA ALA A 562 50.35 13.46 -2.41
C ALA A 562 49.47 14.73 -2.31
N SER A 563 50.07 15.85 -2.71
CA SER A 563 49.53 17.21 -2.63
C SER A 563 49.29 17.75 -4.02
#